data_AF-A0A212EPP9-F1
#
_entry.id   AF-A0A212EPP9-F1
#
_cell.length_a   1.000
_cell.length_b   1.000
_cell.length_c   1.000
_cell.angle_alpha   90.00
_cell.angle_beta   90.00
_cell.angle_gamma   90.00
#
_symmetry.space_group_name_H-M   'P 1'
#
loop_
_entity.id
_entity.type
_entity.pdbx_description
1 polymer ?
#
loop_
_entity_poly.entity_id
_entity_poly.type
_entity_poly.pdbx_seq_one_letter_code
_entity_poly.pdbx_strand_id
1 'polypeptide(L)'
;MFNDTENKIGEGQKAFIDRDCRYVNCYLTTKKDFLNNDVTNFNAIVFDINKIKMWKKMFFPKLRSYEQKYIFYSDVSSDDVPICNINMDNYFNWTWTYKINSDIVSPFIEVKDLKGNVVAPRPVVNWNSNMTVLDEDEIKHLKQKKKAMAWVVTKCHTRNNRLLLARRLRRGFEQNDLIFDIYGCGHKNCPKGGCMKAIEREYYFYFVAEASFDEDYVTDEVLAAYHHYAVPVVLGGANYRR
;
A
#
# COMPACT_ATOMS: atom_id res chain seq x y z
N MET A 1 17.08 -17.78 -10.58
CA MET A 1 17.18 -17.10 -11.88
C MET A 1 16.20 -15.93 -11.81
N PHE A 2 16.72 -14.73 -11.56
CA PHE A 2 15.89 -13.53 -11.38
C PHE A 2 15.64 -12.96 -12.77
N ASN A 3 14.37 -12.96 -13.22
CA ASN A 3 14.00 -12.37 -14.50
C ASN A 3 14.16 -10.85 -14.42
N ASP A 4 14.81 -10.29 -15.44
CA ASP A 4 15.24 -8.90 -15.59
C ASP A 4 14.08 -7.89 -15.78
N THR A 5 12.82 -8.34 -15.65
CA THR A 5 11.63 -7.55 -16.00
C THR A 5 10.96 -6.82 -14.84
N GLU A 6 11.58 -6.74 -13.65
CA GLU A 6 10.94 -6.11 -12.48
C GLU A 6 11.83 -5.13 -11.70
N ASN A 7 12.87 -4.56 -12.31
CA ASN A 7 13.57 -3.44 -11.67
C ASN A 7 12.81 -2.12 -11.91
N LYS A 8 11.79 -1.85 -11.08
CA LYS A 8 10.98 -0.62 -11.14
C LYS A 8 11.79 0.66 -10.91
N ILE A 9 12.97 0.56 -10.28
CA ILE A 9 13.82 1.71 -9.95
C ILE A 9 14.65 2.13 -11.18
N GLY A 10 15.09 1.15 -11.97
CA GLY A 10 15.88 1.32 -13.19
C GLY A 10 17.31 0.77 -13.05
N GLU A 11 18.03 0.68 -14.18
CA GLU A 11 19.39 0.14 -14.26
C GLU A 11 20.40 1.25 -14.62
N GLY A 12 21.60 1.14 -14.06
CA GLY A 12 22.71 2.06 -14.28
C GLY A 12 22.50 3.44 -13.67
N GLN A 13 23.07 4.45 -14.32
CA GLN A 13 23.04 5.85 -13.87
C GLN A 13 21.74 6.58 -14.26
N LYS A 14 21.04 6.08 -15.29
CA LYS A 14 19.89 6.74 -15.91
C LYS A 14 18.76 7.03 -14.92
N ALA A 15 18.54 6.13 -13.96
CA ALA A 15 17.53 6.28 -12.92
C ALA A 15 17.65 7.59 -12.11
N PHE A 16 18.87 8.10 -11.93
CA PHE A 16 19.15 9.34 -11.20
C PHE A 16 19.06 10.56 -12.11
N ILE A 17 19.49 10.44 -13.36
CA ILE A 17 19.45 11.54 -14.34
C ILE A 17 17.99 11.85 -14.71
N ASP A 18 17.20 10.84 -15.04
CA ASP A 18 15.80 11.01 -15.47
C ASP A 18 14.91 11.59 -14.35
N ARG A 19 15.34 11.47 -13.09
CA ARG A 19 14.63 11.99 -11.91
C ARG A 19 15.24 13.28 -11.35
N ASP A 20 16.14 13.91 -12.10
CA ASP A 20 16.81 15.17 -11.75
C ASP A 20 17.41 15.14 -10.33
N CYS A 21 18.05 14.01 -9.98
CA CYS A 21 18.65 13.85 -8.67
C CYS A 21 19.87 14.77 -8.51
N ARG A 22 20.02 15.38 -7.32
CA ARG A 22 21.19 16.21 -6.96
C ARG A 22 22.52 15.48 -7.16
N TYR A 23 22.55 14.18 -6.89
CA TYR A 23 23.70 13.31 -7.09
C TYR A 23 23.37 12.28 -8.15
N VAL A 24 24.17 12.26 -9.21
CA VAL A 24 24.01 11.31 -10.33
C VAL A 24 25.20 10.36 -10.46
N ASN A 25 26.22 10.43 -9.62
CA ASN A 25 27.39 9.54 -9.65
C ASN A 25 27.11 8.14 -9.06
N CYS A 26 25.85 7.76 -8.90
CA CYS A 26 25.42 6.46 -8.43
C CYS A 26 25.13 5.52 -9.61
N TYR A 27 25.33 4.21 -9.40
CA TYR A 27 25.04 3.18 -10.38
C TYR A 27 24.18 2.09 -9.73
N LEU A 28 23.02 1.81 -10.32
CA LEU A 28 22.14 0.73 -9.87
C LEU A 28 22.33 -0.51 -10.73
N THR A 29 22.33 -1.69 -10.12
CA THR A 29 22.30 -2.94 -10.87
C THR A 29 21.61 -4.07 -10.13
N THR A 30 20.95 -4.95 -10.88
CA THR A 30 20.44 -6.24 -10.39
C THR A 30 21.48 -7.36 -10.48
N LYS A 31 22.61 -7.13 -11.18
CA LYS A 31 23.67 -8.11 -11.41
C LYS A 31 24.60 -8.20 -10.21
N LYS A 32 24.47 -9.30 -9.45
CA LYS A 32 25.28 -9.54 -8.23
C LYS A 32 26.78 -9.66 -8.51
N ASP A 33 27.15 -10.05 -9.72
CA ASP A 33 28.53 -10.28 -10.16
C ASP A 33 29.21 -9.05 -10.76
N PHE A 34 28.49 -7.93 -10.88
CA PHE A 34 28.96 -6.71 -11.55
C PHE A 34 30.30 -6.17 -11.02
N LEU A 35 30.55 -6.29 -9.72
CA LEU A 35 31.80 -5.84 -9.07
C LEU A 35 32.69 -7.04 -8.71
N ASN A 36 33.15 -7.76 -9.74
CA ASN A 36 34.05 -8.91 -9.63
C ASN A 36 33.53 -10.06 -8.76
N ASN A 37 32.21 -10.27 -8.77
CA ASN A 37 31.55 -11.29 -7.92
C ASN A 37 31.83 -11.13 -6.41
N ASP A 38 32.19 -9.91 -5.98
CA ASP A 38 32.38 -9.57 -4.58
C ASP A 38 31.31 -8.57 -4.14
N VAL A 39 30.38 -9.08 -3.33
CA VAL A 39 29.27 -8.30 -2.79
C VAL A 39 29.73 -7.15 -1.90
N THR A 40 30.95 -7.19 -1.33
CA THR A 40 31.45 -6.16 -0.41
C THR A 40 31.83 -4.85 -1.12
N ASN A 41 32.00 -4.89 -2.44
CA ASN A 41 32.33 -3.73 -3.26
C ASN A 41 31.12 -2.80 -3.52
N PHE A 42 29.90 -3.26 -3.26
CA PHE A 42 28.71 -2.43 -3.39
C PHE A 42 28.55 -1.52 -2.17
N ASN A 43 28.25 -0.23 -2.35
CA ASN A 43 28.00 0.66 -1.21
C ASN A 43 26.67 0.36 -0.49
N ALA A 44 25.67 -0.14 -1.23
CA ALA A 44 24.38 -0.53 -0.68
C ALA A 44 23.84 -1.77 -1.40
N ILE A 45 23.13 -2.61 -0.64
CA ILE A 45 22.40 -3.76 -1.18
C ILE A 45 20.95 -3.67 -0.71
N VAL A 46 20.03 -3.60 -1.67
CA VAL A 46 18.58 -3.59 -1.40
C VAL A 46 18.05 -5.01 -1.46
N PHE A 47 17.42 -5.45 -0.39
CA PHE A 47 16.78 -6.75 -0.30
C PHE A 47 15.28 -6.56 -0.46
N ASP A 48 14.75 -6.89 -1.64
CA ASP A 48 13.31 -6.94 -1.89
C ASP A 48 12.73 -8.19 -1.20
N ILE A 49 12.12 -7.94 -0.06
CA ILE A 49 11.64 -8.97 0.84
C ILE A 49 10.45 -9.73 0.26
N ASN A 50 9.66 -9.06 -0.58
CA ASN A 50 8.49 -9.64 -1.22
C ASN A 50 8.86 -10.81 -2.15
N LYS A 51 10.11 -10.82 -2.64
CA LYS A 51 10.64 -11.87 -3.51
C LYS A 51 11.26 -13.04 -2.74
N ILE A 52 11.43 -12.92 -1.42
CA ILE A 52 12.09 -13.92 -0.59
C ILE A 52 11.06 -14.97 -0.12
N LYS A 53 10.87 -16.01 -0.93
CA LYS A 53 9.93 -17.11 -0.60
C LYS A 53 10.45 -18.07 0.46
N MET A 54 11.77 -18.17 0.63
CA MET A 54 12.40 -19.12 1.56
C MET A 54 13.60 -18.49 2.27
N TRP A 55 13.35 -17.94 3.45
CA TRP A 55 14.37 -17.38 4.35
C TRP A 55 15.46 -18.38 4.76
N LYS A 56 15.15 -19.68 4.78
CA LYS A 56 16.11 -20.74 5.13
C LYS A 56 17.04 -21.16 3.98
N LYS A 57 16.67 -20.89 2.72
CA LYS A 57 17.45 -21.33 1.54
C LYS A 57 18.20 -20.19 0.85
N MET A 58 17.88 -18.92 1.16
CA MET A 58 18.62 -17.81 0.58
C MET A 58 19.96 -17.65 1.29
N PHE A 59 21.04 -17.75 0.53
CA PHE A 59 22.38 -17.41 0.99
C PHE A 59 22.48 -15.88 1.10
N PHE A 60 22.03 -15.36 2.23
CA PHE A 60 22.35 -13.99 2.62
C PHE A 60 23.88 -13.86 2.70
N PRO A 61 24.45 -12.78 2.12
CA PRO A 61 25.89 -12.54 2.24
C PRO A 61 26.32 -12.58 3.71
N LYS A 62 27.31 -13.43 4.01
CA LYS A 62 27.88 -13.55 5.37
C LYS A 62 28.92 -12.47 5.66
N LEU A 63 29.51 -11.92 4.60
CA LEU A 63 30.52 -10.88 4.66
C LEU A 63 29.92 -9.58 4.12
N ARG A 64 30.17 -8.49 4.85
CA ARG A 64 29.79 -7.13 4.47
C ARG A 64 30.96 -6.18 4.78
N SER A 65 31.15 -5.18 3.93
CA SER A 65 32.07 -4.08 4.24
C SER A 65 31.50 -3.23 5.39
N TYR A 66 32.35 -2.54 6.16
CA TYR A 66 31.94 -1.71 7.29
C TYR A 66 31.01 -0.56 6.88
N GLU A 67 31.23 0.02 5.70
CA GLU A 67 30.46 1.15 5.19
C GLU A 67 29.21 0.74 4.39
N GLN A 68 29.09 -0.56 4.08
CA GLN A 68 28.02 -1.07 3.24
C GLN A 68 26.66 -1.03 3.96
N LYS A 69 25.63 -0.53 3.28
CA LYS A 69 24.25 -0.47 3.81
C LYS A 69 23.39 -1.61 3.27
N TYR A 70 22.89 -2.44 4.17
CA TYR A 70 21.86 -3.44 3.84
C TYR A 70 20.49 -2.82 4.07
N ILE A 71 19.73 -2.68 2.99
CA ILE A 71 18.43 -1.99 2.99
C ILE A 71 17.34 -3.04 2.87
N PHE A 72 16.49 -3.10 3.88
CA PHE A 72 15.26 -3.88 3.88
C PHE A 72 14.21 -3.17 3.05
N TYR A 73 13.77 -3.74 1.93
CA TYR A 73 12.72 -3.15 1.11
C TYR A 73 11.46 -4.01 1.11
N SER A 74 10.32 -3.42 1.45
CA SER A 74 9.02 -4.08 1.33
C SER A 74 7.89 -3.08 1.12
N ASP A 75 7.00 -3.43 0.19
CA ASP A 75 5.74 -2.74 -0.10
C ASP A 75 4.51 -3.55 0.35
N VAL A 76 4.71 -4.56 1.21
CA VAL A 76 3.63 -5.38 1.78
C VAL A 76 3.72 -5.40 3.31
N SER A 77 2.61 -5.76 3.94
CA SER A 77 2.54 -5.88 5.40
C SER A 77 3.31 -7.08 5.95
N SER A 78 3.73 -6.97 7.21
CA SER A 78 4.34 -8.06 7.96
C SER A 78 3.34 -9.20 8.22
N ASP A 79 2.04 -8.88 8.25
CA ASP A 79 0.97 -9.87 8.20
C ASP A 79 1.02 -10.71 6.91
N ASP A 80 1.27 -10.10 5.75
CA ASP A 80 1.27 -10.86 4.50
C ASP A 80 2.56 -11.66 4.31
N VAL A 81 3.70 -11.05 4.63
CA VAL A 81 5.04 -11.63 4.47
C VAL A 81 5.82 -11.56 5.79
N PRO A 82 5.48 -12.41 6.79
CA PRO A 82 6.20 -12.41 8.05
C PRO A 82 7.59 -13.00 7.89
N ILE A 83 8.52 -12.49 8.68
CA ILE A 83 9.90 -12.95 8.72
C ILE A 83 10.08 -13.81 9.97
N CYS A 84 9.82 -15.09 9.82
CA CYS A 84 10.00 -16.06 10.90
C CYS A 84 11.44 -16.62 10.89
N ASN A 85 12.45 -15.75 10.99
CA ASN A 85 13.86 -16.15 11.02
C ASN A 85 14.69 -15.22 11.91
N ILE A 86 15.06 -15.72 13.08
CA ILE A 86 15.88 -14.98 14.08
C ILE A 86 17.24 -14.52 13.54
N ASN A 87 17.77 -15.16 12.51
CA ASN A 87 19.04 -14.73 11.90
C ASN A 87 18.92 -13.40 11.15
N MET A 88 17.70 -12.90 10.95
CA MET A 88 17.46 -11.59 10.32
C MET A 88 17.45 -10.45 11.35
N ASP A 89 17.45 -10.77 12.64
CA ASP A 89 17.53 -9.77 13.70
C ASP A 89 18.86 -9.00 13.57
N ASN A 90 18.78 -7.67 13.51
CA ASN A 90 19.92 -6.76 13.31
C ASN A 90 20.74 -7.00 12.02
N TYR A 91 20.17 -7.71 11.04
CA TYR A 91 20.85 -7.98 9.77
C TYR A 91 20.88 -6.74 8.86
N PHE A 92 19.77 -6.01 8.79
CA PHE A 92 19.61 -4.82 7.95
C PHE A 92 20.02 -3.55 8.69
N ASN A 93 20.60 -2.59 7.96
CA ASN A 93 20.95 -1.27 8.48
C ASN A 93 19.80 -0.28 8.37
N TRP A 94 19.13 -0.29 7.21
CA TRP A 94 18.04 0.65 6.89
C TRP A 94 16.79 -0.08 6.49
N THR A 95 15.63 0.54 6.76
CA THR A 95 14.33 0.10 6.25
C THR A 95 13.82 1.05 5.18
N TRP A 96 13.23 0.47 4.14
CA TRP A 96 12.55 1.15 3.06
C TRP A 96 11.15 0.55 2.89
N THR A 97 10.16 1.14 3.58
CA THR A 97 8.79 0.60 3.63
C THR A 97 7.74 1.70 3.72
N TYR A 98 6.46 1.32 3.76
CA TYR A 98 5.35 2.25 3.99
C TYR A 98 5.28 2.81 5.43
N LYS A 99 5.94 2.16 6.40
CA LYS A 99 5.92 2.61 7.79
C LYS A 99 6.60 3.97 7.94
N ILE A 100 5.96 4.87 8.68
CA ILE A 100 6.38 6.27 8.81
C ILE A 100 7.72 6.39 9.55
N ASN A 101 8.06 5.38 10.36
CA ASN A 101 9.34 5.30 11.07
C ASN A 101 10.48 4.61 10.29
N SER A 102 10.29 4.35 8.98
CA SER A 102 11.37 3.78 8.15
C SER A 102 12.46 4.81 7.84
N ASP A 103 13.70 4.36 7.62
CA ASP A 103 14.78 5.25 7.17
C ASP A 103 14.47 5.88 5.80
N ILE A 104 13.82 5.12 4.92
CA ILE A 104 13.29 5.57 3.63
C ILE A 104 11.80 5.26 3.61
N VAL A 105 10.96 6.28 3.67
CA VAL A 105 9.50 6.09 3.71
C VAL A 105 8.93 6.11 2.30
N SER A 106 8.12 5.10 1.97
CA SER A 106 7.38 5.00 0.70
C SER A 106 5.92 4.64 0.99
N PRO A 107 5.09 5.61 1.39
CA PRO A 107 3.71 5.35 1.75
C PRO A 107 2.88 5.00 0.51
N PHE A 108 1.77 4.28 0.69
CA PHE A 108 0.86 3.97 -0.43
C PHE A 108 0.13 5.21 -0.94
N ILE A 109 -0.15 6.17 -0.04
CA ILE A 109 -0.83 7.41 -0.34
C ILE A 109 -0.08 8.59 0.30
N GLU A 110 -0.09 9.72 -0.39
CA GLU A 110 0.31 11.01 0.17
C GLU A 110 -0.89 11.96 0.09
N VAL A 111 -1.19 12.65 1.18
CA VAL A 111 -2.17 13.73 1.16
C VAL A 111 -1.42 15.04 1.04
N LYS A 112 -1.82 15.88 0.07
CA LYS A 112 -1.22 17.19 -0.17
C LYS A 112 -2.21 18.30 0.15
N ASP A 113 -1.70 19.40 0.70
CA ASP A 113 -2.49 20.63 0.83
C ASP A 113 -2.71 21.31 -0.53
N LEU A 114 -3.51 22.37 -0.56
CA LEU A 114 -3.79 23.15 -1.77
C LEU A 114 -2.54 23.85 -2.36
N LYS A 115 -1.44 23.92 -1.61
CA LYS A 115 -0.15 24.48 -2.05
C LYS A 115 0.78 23.37 -2.58
N GLY A 116 0.36 22.11 -2.54
CA GLY A 116 1.13 20.94 -2.98
C GLY A 116 2.06 20.35 -1.92
N ASN A 117 2.03 20.84 -0.67
CA ASN A 117 2.86 20.28 0.40
C ASN A 117 2.26 18.97 0.93
N VAL A 118 3.08 17.94 1.11
CA VAL A 118 2.66 16.67 1.72
C VAL A 118 2.35 16.88 3.20
N VAL A 119 1.10 16.67 3.62
CA VAL A 119 0.63 16.81 5.01
C VAL A 119 0.51 15.48 5.74
N ALA A 120 0.27 14.38 5.01
CA ALA A 120 0.18 13.02 5.56
C ALA A 120 0.78 12.01 4.57
N PRO A 121 1.28 10.86 5.04
CA PRO A 121 1.31 10.42 6.44
C PRO A 121 2.42 11.09 7.24
N ARG A 122 2.14 11.46 8.51
CA ARG A 122 3.13 12.01 9.45
C ARG A 122 2.80 11.58 10.89
N PRO A 123 3.76 11.57 11.83
CA PRO A 123 3.47 11.24 13.22
C PRO A 123 2.42 12.15 13.88
N VAL A 124 2.33 13.40 13.43
CA VAL A 124 1.31 14.39 13.83
C VAL A 124 0.83 15.10 12.57
N VAL A 125 -0.48 15.03 12.32
CA VAL A 125 -1.13 15.73 11.21
C VAL A 125 -2.08 16.80 11.74
N ASN A 126 -1.95 18.01 11.21
CA ASN A 126 -2.87 19.10 11.45
C ASN A 126 -3.83 19.20 10.28
N TRP A 127 -4.97 18.52 10.39
CA TRP A 127 -6.01 18.57 9.37
C TRP A 127 -6.64 19.95 9.30
N ASN A 128 -6.76 20.49 8.08
CA ASN A 128 -7.55 21.68 7.86
C ASN A 128 -9.03 21.33 8.05
N SER A 129 -9.67 21.93 9.05
CA SER A 129 -11.09 21.70 9.35
C SER A 129 -12.05 22.46 8.43
N ASN A 130 -11.53 23.33 7.56
CA ASN A 130 -12.36 24.06 6.61
C ASN A 130 -12.82 23.12 5.50
N MET A 131 -14.09 22.71 5.59
CA MET A 131 -14.75 21.93 4.56
C MET A 131 -15.14 22.84 3.40
N THR A 132 -14.85 22.42 2.17
CA THR A 132 -15.44 23.01 0.98
C THR A 132 -16.91 22.63 0.90
N VAL A 133 -17.75 23.58 0.47
CA VAL A 133 -19.15 23.31 0.17
C VAL A 133 -19.21 22.54 -1.14
N LEU A 134 -20.03 21.50 -1.18
CA LEU A 134 -20.27 20.71 -2.39
C LEU A 134 -20.95 21.58 -3.45
N ASP A 135 -20.60 21.36 -4.72
CA ASP A 135 -21.27 22.01 -5.83
C ASP A 135 -22.65 21.37 -6.14
N GLU A 136 -23.42 22.01 -7.02
CA GLU A 136 -24.78 21.54 -7.37
C GLU A 136 -24.77 20.15 -8.04
N ASP A 137 -23.74 19.84 -8.83
CA ASP A 137 -23.61 18.57 -9.53
C ASP A 137 -23.26 17.45 -8.56
N GLU A 138 -22.35 17.70 -7.62
CA GLU A 138 -22.02 16.79 -6.52
C GLU A 138 -23.25 16.51 -5.65
N ILE A 139 -24.01 17.54 -5.27
CA ILE A 139 -25.25 17.37 -4.50
C ILE A 139 -26.27 16.54 -5.28
N LYS A 140 -26.45 16.82 -6.57
CA LYS A 140 -27.36 16.07 -7.44
C LYS A 140 -26.93 14.61 -7.55
N HIS A 141 -25.64 14.35 -7.65
CA HIS A 141 -25.07 13.01 -7.70
C HIS A 141 -25.34 12.25 -6.39
N LEU A 142 -25.06 12.85 -5.24
CA LEU A 142 -25.31 12.24 -3.92
C LEU A 142 -26.80 11.93 -3.69
N LYS A 143 -27.72 12.79 -4.16
CA LYS A 143 -29.17 12.58 -4.06
C LYS A 143 -29.68 11.38 -4.87
N GLN A 144 -28.93 10.90 -5.86
CA GLN A 144 -29.33 9.76 -6.70
C GLN A 144 -28.95 8.40 -6.12
N LYS A 145 -28.02 8.36 -5.16
CA LYS A 145 -27.60 7.14 -4.48
C LYS A 145 -28.78 6.56 -3.68
N LYS A 146 -28.82 5.23 -3.55
CA LYS A 146 -29.96 4.50 -2.94
C LYS A 146 -29.55 3.33 -2.06
N LYS A 147 -28.31 2.86 -2.19
CA LYS A 147 -27.79 1.70 -1.46
C LYS A 147 -26.84 2.18 -0.38
N ALA A 148 -26.84 1.49 0.75
CA ALA A 148 -26.03 1.92 1.88
C ALA A 148 -24.55 1.76 1.58
N MET A 149 -24.08 0.54 1.31
CA MET A 149 -22.64 0.26 1.25
C MET A 149 -22.26 -0.71 0.15
N ALA A 150 -21.07 -0.56 -0.41
CA ALA A 150 -20.47 -1.53 -1.32
C ALA A 150 -19.03 -1.84 -0.92
N TRP A 151 -18.53 -3.00 -1.33
CA TRP A 151 -17.13 -3.38 -1.23
C TRP A 151 -16.69 -4.17 -2.45
N VAL A 152 -15.52 -3.84 -3.01
CA VAL A 152 -14.89 -4.62 -4.08
C VAL A 152 -13.71 -5.37 -3.50
N VAL A 153 -13.80 -6.69 -3.47
CA VAL A 153 -12.78 -7.53 -2.85
C VAL A 153 -11.65 -7.79 -3.85
N THR A 154 -10.48 -7.21 -3.57
CA THR A 154 -9.23 -7.34 -4.34
C THR A 154 -8.47 -8.63 -4.02
N LYS A 155 -8.56 -9.09 -2.77
CA LYS A 155 -7.86 -10.27 -2.24
C LYS A 155 -8.79 -11.07 -1.33
N CYS A 156 -9.18 -12.27 -1.79
CA CYS A 156 -10.20 -13.11 -1.14
C CYS A 156 -9.71 -13.76 0.16
N HIS A 157 -8.42 -14.08 0.24
CA HIS A 157 -7.81 -14.76 1.37
C HIS A 157 -6.79 -13.84 2.05
N THR A 158 -7.05 -13.53 3.31
CA THR A 158 -6.27 -12.59 4.13
C THR A 158 -6.23 -13.13 5.56
N ARG A 159 -5.15 -12.85 6.30
CA ARG A 159 -4.98 -13.37 7.67
C ARG A 159 -5.99 -12.77 8.65
N ASN A 160 -6.37 -11.52 8.44
CA ASN A 160 -7.33 -10.81 9.28
C ASN A 160 -8.80 -11.25 9.05
N ASN A 161 -9.06 -12.17 8.12
CA ASN A 161 -10.40 -12.67 7.81
C ASN A 161 -11.42 -11.57 7.48
N ARG A 162 -10.99 -10.45 6.86
CA ARG A 162 -11.87 -9.31 6.52
C ARG A 162 -13.15 -9.71 5.77
N LEU A 163 -13.09 -10.73 4.91
CA LEU A 163 -14.24 -11.23 4.16
C LEU A 163 -15.31 -11.89 5.06
N LEU A 164 -14.89 -12.60 6.12
CA LEU A 164 -15.82 -13.17 7.08
C LEU A 164 -16.54 -12.07 7.87
N LEU A 165 -15.81 -11.03 8.29
CA LEU A 165 -16.40 -9.88 8.98
C LEU A 165 -17.40 -9.15 8.07
N ALA A 166 -17.02 -8.85 6.83
CA ALA A 166 -17.90 -8.19 5.87
C ALA A 166 -19.20 -8.97 5.64
N ARG A 167 -19.14 -10.31 5.56
CA ARG A 167 -20.33 -11.17 5.46
C ARG A 167 -21.26 -11.06 6.67
N ARG A 168 -20.70 -10.98 7.88
CA ARG A 168 -21.49 -10.78 9.11
C ARG A 168 -22.10 -9.40 9.14
N LEU A 169 -21.33 -8.37 8.79
CA LEU A 169 -21.79 -6.99 8.69
C LEU A 169 -22.94 -6.86 7.68
N ARG A 170 -22.83 -7.51 6.52
CA ARG A 170 -23.89 -7.55 5.51
C ARG A 170 -25.21 -8.08 6.06
N ARG A 171 -25.19 -9.16 6.86
CA ARG A 171 -26.40 -9.67 7.51
C ARG A 171 -27.04 -8.64 8.44
N GLY A 172 -26.22 -7.88 9.18
CA GLY A 172 -26.69 -6.78 10.01
C GLY A 172 -27.35 -5.66 9.19
N PHE A 173 -26.77 -5.30 8.04
CA PHE A 173 -27.39 -4.35 7.11
C PHE A 173 -28.73 -4.87 6.58
N GLU A 174 -28.78 -6.13 6.12
CA GLU A 174 -30.00 -6.78 5.62
C GLU A 174 -31.11 -6.80 6.68
N GLN A 175 -30.78 -7.02 7.96
CA GLN A 175 -31.74 -6.98 9.08
C GLN A 175 -32.31 -5.59 9.36
N ASN A 176 -31.68 -4.53 8.85
CA ASN A 176 -32.11 -3.14 9.01
C ASN A 176 -32.61 -2.55 7.68
N ASP A 177 -33.00 -3.39 6.71
CA ASP A 177 -33.45 -2.98 5.38
C ASP A 177 -32.43 -2.13 4.59
N LEU A 178 -31.14 -2.30 4.89
CA LEU A 178 -30.04 -1.64 4.21
C LEU A 178 -29.31 -2.60 3.25
N ILE A 179 -28.86 -2.08 2.12
CA ILE A 179 -28.13 -2.86 1.12
C ILE A 179 -26.62 -2.70 1.33
N PHE A 180 -25.95 -3.80 1.64
CA PHE A 180 -24.49 -3.91 1.59
C PHE A 180 -24.06 -4.94 0.52
N ASP A 181 -23.58 -4.47 -0.63
CA ASP A 181 -23.16 -5.34 -1.73
C ASP A 181 -21.65 -5.62 -1.70
N ILE A 182 -21.30 -6.91 -1.73
CA ILE A 182 -19.92 -7.38 -1.82
C ILE A 182 -19.69 -7.91 -3.23
N TYR A 183 -18.71 -7.34 -3.93
CA TYR A 183 -18.30 -7.71 -5.27
C TYR A 183 -17.02 -8.54 -5.27
N GLY A 184 -16.96 -9.57 -6.11
CA GLY A 184 -15.81 -10.48 -6.22
C GLY A 184 -15.85 -11.65 -5.24
N CYS A 185 -14.82 -12.51 -5.28
CA CYS A 185 -14.65 -13.65 -4.39
C CYS A 185 -15.90 -14.57 -4.27
N GLY A 186 -16.55 -14.84 -5.40
CA GLY A 186 -17.75 -15.68 -5.47
C GLY A 186 -19.04 -15.02 -4.97
N HIS A 187 -19.08 -13.67 -4.86
CA HIS A 187 -20.27 -12.90 -4.51
C HIS A 187 -20.85 -12.24 -5.77
N LYS A 188 -21.25 -10.96 -5.70
CA LYS A 188 -21.77 -10.27 -6.88
C LYS A 188 -20.66 -10.03 -7.91
N ASN A 189 -21.01 -10.17 -9.18
CA ASN A 189 -20.15 -9.73 -10.27
C ASN A 189 -20.29 -8.22 -10.47
N CYS A 190 -19.22 -7.56 -10.92
CA CYS A 190 -19.32 -6.15 -11.30
C CYS A 190 -20.36 -5.99 -12.43
N PRO A 191 -21.22 -4.97 -12.36
CA PRO A 191 -22.16 -4.69 -13.43
C PRO A 191 -21.42 -4.23 -14.69
N LYS A 192 -22.14 -4.16 -15.82
CA LYS A 192 -21.62 -3.55 -17.05
C LYS A 192 -21.19 -2.10 -16.75
N GLY A 193 -19.95 -1.77 -17.13
CA GLY A 193 -19.33 -0.48 -16.81
C GLY A 193 -18.40 -0.49 -15.58
N GLY A 194 -18.35 -1.59 -14.83
CA GLY A 194 -17.41 -1.79 -13.71
C GLY A 194 -17.99 -1.48 -12.34
N CYS A 195 -17.40 -2.08 -11.29
CA CYS A 195 -17.85 -1.90 -9.92
C CYS A 195 -17.74 -0.45 -9.45
N MET A 196 -16.66 0.25 -9.82
CA MET A 196 -16.41 1.62 -9.38
C MET A 196 -17.48 2.60 -9.87
N LYS A 197 -17.91 2.51 -11.14
CA LYS A 197 -19.04 3.30 -11.64
C LYS A 197 -20.36 2.97 -10.94
N ALA A 198 -20.52 1.73 -10.47
CA ALA A 198 -21.70 1.35 -9.69
C ALA A 198 -21.66 1.95 -8.29
N ILE A 199 -20.50 1.94 -7.63
CA ILE A 199 -20.25 2.60 -6.33
C ILE A 199 -20.60 4.08 -6.44
N GLU A 200 -20.04 4.73 -7.45
CA GLU A 200 -20.29 6.13 -7.77
C GLU A 200 -21.79 6.42 -7.88
N ARG A 201 -22.50 5.70 -8.73
CA ARG A 201 -23.93 5.96 -8.95
C ARG A 201 -24.85 5.60 -7.79
N GLU A 202 -24.57 4.51 -7.08
CA GLU A 202 -25.61 3.84 -6.27
C GLU A 202 -25.38 3.87 -4.76
N TYR A 203 -24.13 4.00 -4.29
CA TYR A 203 -23.78 3.71 -2.88
C TYR A 203 -23.29 4.93 -2.12
N TYR A 204 -23.84 5.15 -0.93
CA TYR A 204 -23.40 6.23 -0.04
C TYR A 204 -22.03 5.94 0.60
N PHE A 205 -21.81 4.69 1.01
CA PHE A 205 -20.62 4.26 1.70
C PHE A 205 -19.81 3.27 0.85
N TYR A 206 -18.49 3.37 0.92
CA TYR A 206 -17.60 2.35 0.39
C TYR A 206 -16.83 1.72 1.55
N PHE A 207 -16.97 0.41 1.71
CA PHE A 207 -16.27 -0.32 2.77
C PHE A 207 -14.83 -0.55 2.33
N VAL A 208 -13.89 -0.02 3.11
CA VAL A 208 -12.44 -0.11 2.86
C VAL A 208 -11.87 -1.03 3.92
N ALA A 209 -11.78 -2.31 3.62
CA ALA A 209 -11.28 -3.28 4.58
C ALA A 209 -9.85 -3.66 4.22
N GLU A 210 -8.86 -3.11 4.92
CA GLU A 210 -7.46 -3.36 4.61
C GLU A 210 -7.09 -4.85 4.71
N ALA A 211 -6.14 -5.28 3.88
CA ALA A 211 -5.69 -6.68 3.86
C ALA A 211 -4.88 -7.09 5.11
N SER A 212 -4.43 -6.10 5.90
CA SER A 212 -3.65 -6.26 7.13
C SER A 212 -4.09 -5.22 8.17
N PHE A 213 -3.86 -5.54 9.45
CA PHE A 213 -4.06 -4.61 10.56
C PHE A 213 -2.73 -4.09 11.12
N ASP A 214 -1.69 -4.05 10.29
CA ASP A 214 -0.42 -3.46 10.67
C ASP A 214 -0.50 -1.94 10.83
N GLU A 215 0.28 -1.42 11.77
CA GLU A 215 0.47 0.01 11.95
C GLU A 215 0.97 0.67 10.65
N ASP A 216 0.42 1.85 10.36
CA ASP A 216 0.64 2.67 9.15
C ASP A 216 0.16 2.05 7.83
N TYR A 217 -0.48 0.87 7.85
CA TYR A 217 -0.97 0.22 6.64
C TYR A 217 -2.29 0.84 6.17
N VAL A 218 -2.19 1.93 5.42
CA VAL A 218 -3.31 2.60 4.73
C VAL A 218 -3.01 2.63 3.24
N THR A 219 -3.80 1.92 2.44
CA THR A 219 -3.57 1.74 1.01
C THR A 219 -4.39 2.72 0.17
N ASP A 220 -4.20 2.67 -1.15
CA ASP A 220 -5.01 3.40 -2.12
C ASP A 220 -6.48 2.90 -2.19
N GLU A 221 -6.84 1.79 -1.52
CA GLU A 221 -8.23 1.34 -1.40
C GLU A 221 -9.13 2.43 -0.77
N VAL A 222 -8.59 3.30 0.11
CA VAL A 222 -9.35 4.42 0.69
C VAL A 222 -9.71 5.48 -0.37
N LEU A 223 -8.81 5.70 -1.34
CA LEU A 223 -9.01 6.68 -2.41
C LEU A 223 -10.13 6.28 -3.35
N ALA A 224 -10.39 4.99 -3.51
CA ALA A 224 -11.53 4.50 -4.28
C ALA A 224 -12.88 5.04 -3.75
N ALA A 225 -13.00 5.29 -2.45
CA ALA A 225 -14.21 5.93 -1.91
C ALA A 225 -14.32 7.38 -2.37
N TYR A 226 -13.25 8.16 -2.16
CA TYR A 226 -13.21 9.59 -2.49
C TYR A 226 -13.39 9.86 -3.98
N HIS A 227 -12.76 9.06 -4.85
CA HIS A 227 -12.87 9.19 -6.30
C HIS A 227 -14.24 8.79 -6.86
N HIS A 228 -15.10 8.15 -6.07
CA HIS A 228 -16.43 7.69 -6.49
C HIS A 228 -17.53 8.24 -5.58
N TYR A 229 -17.36 9.45 -5.06
CA TYR A 229 -18.36 10.19 -4.27
C TYR A 229 -18.98 9.34 -3.14
N ALA A 230 -18.18 8.48 -2.50
CA ALA A 230 -18.63 7.61 -1.42
C ALA A 230 -17.83 7.92 -0.15
N VAL A 231 -18.49 7.79 1.00
CA VAL A 231 -17.83 7.96 2.30
C VAL A 231 -17.12 6.65 2.64
N PRO A 232 -15.79 6.66 2.87
CA PRO A 232 -15.07 5.45 3.26
C PRO A 232 -15.47 5.01 4.67
N VAL A 233 -15.85 3.73 4.81
CA VAL A 233 -16.00 3.05 6.10
C VAL A 233 -14.83 2.10 6.24
N VAL A 234 -13.82 2.52 7.02
CA VAL A 234 -12.52 1.85 7.04
C VAL A 234 -12.44 0.82 8.15
N LEU A 235 -11.94 -0.37 7.81
CA LEU A 235 -11.52 -1.42 8.72
C LEU A 235 -10.02 -1.67 8.49
N GLY A 236 -9.19 -1.17 9.40
CA GLY A 236 -7.74 -1.37 9.38
C GLY A 236 -7.11 -1.13 10.76
N GLY A 237 -5.81 -1.39 10.88
CA GLY A 237 -5.06 -1.25 12.14
C GLY A 237 -4.27 0.05 12.29
N ALA A 238 -4.28 0.89 11.27
CA ALA A 238 -3.58 2.18 11.30
C ALA A 238 -4.26 3.19 12.23
N ASN A 239 -3.51 4.22 12.62
CA ASN A 239 -4.06 5.36 13.34
C ASN A 239 -4.55 6.43 12.37
N TYR A 240 -5.83 6.37 11.99
CA TYR A 240 -6.47 7.31 11.06
C TYR A 240 -6.62 8.76 11.57
N ARG A 241 -6.10 9.08 12.76
CA ARG A 241 -5.95 10.48 13.22
C ARG A 241 -4.63 11.11 12.75
N ARG A 242 -3.73 10.33 12.15
CA ARG A 242 -2.39 10.69 11.68
C ARG A 242 -2.24 10.41 10.18
#